data_AF-A0A535GPT3-F1
#
_entry.id   AF-A0A535GPT3-F1
#
_cell.length_a   1.000
_cell.length_b   1.000
_cell.length_c   1.000
_cell.angle_alpha   90.00
_cell.angle_beta   90.00
_cell.angle_gamma   90.00
#
_symmetry.space_group_name_H-M   'P 1'
#
loop_
_entity.id
_entity.type
_entity.pdbx_description
1 polymer ?
#
loop_
_entity_poly.entity_id
_entity_poly.type
_entity_poly.pdbx_seq_one_letter_code
_entity_poly.pdbx_strand_id
1 'polypeptide(L)'
;MSRAADDTELALPKWANMLDQEPAKPTRYRVRRLLGFAKPYRWQMAGLMVAVALNSSITLLYPALVGTAIDNVIVGRNTAVLPGIILLLVGLVLAQALLSFWQNYWSTVVGEKMVIDLRTQLYRHLQQLSLSFFQDNHTGDLLSRLTNDVMLVRDAVTNTLMGFVSSIFTVLIGIIVIVAGPTTVLGQFNQFHIPASHTHSILNPATLWVILLVMLFTLPFLLSSVFLRRTLKKQLEILSEATRVLEETISNEKIVKAFTREDYEIQRYDTLARQQFGMVRRRAWIMGGANALSILLGLGGVAIFLWFVGNAVVNGSLTIGDLAMTVIYIFILAQPFTSASNQYSQFQMALGAAERIFVLLDQTVEIKDVPGARPLPEVQGHLRFEQVDFSYDGQRQVLHGVSFEARAGEVVALVGPSGAGKTTIANLIPRFFDIQLGRITLDGFDISQVQIKSLREQIGIVLQEPVLFSATIRENIAYGKLGATPEEINAVARAANAD
;
A
#
# COMPACT_ATOMS: atom_id res chain seq x y z
N MET A 1 7.08 -43.71 -24.78
CA MET A 1 7.82 -42.76 -25.63
C MET A 1 6.92 -41.55 -25.82
N SER A 2 7.18 -40.33 -25.35
CA SER A 2 8.24 -39.73 -24.56
C SER A 2 7.54 -38.63 -23.75
N ARG A 3 7.58 -38.74 -22.42
CA ARG A 3 7.27 -37.65 -21.49
C ARG A 3 8.50 -36.74 -21.47
N ALA A 4 8.36 -35.55 -22.04
CA ALA A 4 9.25 -34.42 -21.82
C ALA A 4 8.42 -33.16 -22.09
N ALA A 5 7.49 -32.87 -21.18
CA ALA A 5 6.98 -31.51 -21.02
C ALA A 5 8.03 -30.85 -20.13
N ASP A 6 8.93 -30.13 -20.78
CA ASP A 6 10.00 -29.38 -20.14
C ASP A 6 9.37 -28.31 -19.25
N ASP A 7 9.73 -28.37 -17.97
CA ASP A 7 9.45 -27.37 -16.96
C ASP A 7 10.04 -26.03 -17.41
N THR A 8 9.23 -25.23 -18.10
CA THR A 8 9.42 -23.79 -18.19
C THR A 8 8.40 -23.13 -17.27
N GLU A 9 8.51 -23.45 -15.97
CA GLU A 9 8.15 -22.48 -14.94
C GLU A 9 9.06 -21.26 -15.17
N LEU A 10 8.56 -20.30 -15.94
CA LEU A 10 9.14 -18.98 -16.08
C LEU A 10 9.24 -18.40 -14.67
N ALA A 11 10.47 -18.38 -14.17
CA ALA A 11 10.80 -18.03 -12.81
C ALA A 11 10.13 -16.70 -12.42
N LEU A 12 9.25 -16.76 -11.44
CA LEU A 12 8.90 -15.59 -10.64
C LEU A 12 10.20 -14.88 -10.24
N PRO A 13 10.23 -13.54 -10.18
CA PRO A 13 11.42 -12.83 -9.71
C PRO A 13 11.92 -13.48 -8.41
N LYS A 14 13.23 -13.75 -8.26
CA LYS A 14 13.76 -14.55 -7.12
C LYS A 14 13.35 -14.01 -5.74
N TRP A 15 13.03 -12.73 -5.62
CA TRP A 15 12.53 -12.10 -4.39
C TRP A 15 11.02 -12.35 -4.13
N ALA A 16 10.21 -12.63 -5.15
CA ALA A 16 8.84 -13.10 -4.97
C ALA A 16 8.85 -14.49 -4.31
N ASN A 17 9.83 -15.33 -4.66
CA ASN A 17 10.11 -16.57 -3.95
C ASN A 17 10.62 -16.33 -2.52
N MET A 18 11.25 -15.19 -2.20
CA MET A 18 11.65 -14.86 -0.81
C MET A 18 10.45 -14.59 0.12
N LEU A 19 9.32 -14.09 -0.41
CA LEU A 19 8.06 -13.93 0.35
C LEU A 19 7.42 -15.28 0.67
N ASP A 20 7.65 -16.29 -0.17
CA ASP A 20 7.14 -17.65 0.02
C ASP A 20 8.12 -18.56 0.80
N GLN A 21 9.41 -18.19 0.86
CA GLN A 21 10.48 -18.97 1.53
C GLN A 21 10.74 -18.57 3.00
N GLU A 22 10.48 -17.32 3.41
CA GLU A 22 10.49 -16.96 4.84
C GLU A 22 9.11 -17.24 5.48
N PRO A 23 9.03 -17.92 6.64
CA PRO A 23 7.76 -18.06 7.35
C PRO A 23 7.21 -16.67 7.69
N ALA A 24 6.03 -16.34 7.18
CA ALA A 24 5.39 -15.04 7.35
C ALA A 24 5.51 -14.55 8.80
N LYS A 25 6.25 -13.45 9.01
CA LYS A 25 6.55 -12.93 10.36
C LYS A 25 5.23 -12.72 11.13
N PRO A 26 5.20 -12.96 12.45
CA PRO A 26 3.96 -12.91 13.22
C PRO A 26 3.24 -11.56 13.02
N THR A 27 1.91 -11.59 12.86
CA THR A 27 1.09 -10.42 12.50
C THR A 27 1.35 -9.20 13.39
N ARG A 28 1.62 -9.42 14.68
CA ARG A 28 1.98 -8.35 15.64
C ARG A 28 3.24 -7.60 15.25
N TYR A 29 4.28 -8.30 14.76
CA TYR A 29 5.52 -7.66 14.30
C TYR A 29 5.25 -6.78 13.08
N ARG A 30 4.52 -7.31 12.09
CA ARG A 30 4.19 -6.58 10.85
C ARG A 30 3.39 -5.31 11.13
N VAL A 31 2.38 -5.40 12.00
CA VAL A 31 1.57 -4.24 12.42
C VAL A 31 2.41 -3.23 13.20
N ARG A 32 3.26 -3.68 14.14
CA ARG A 32 4.14 -2.77 14.91
C ARG A 32 5.11 -2.02 14.00
N ARG A 33 5.63 -2.68 12.98
CA ARG A 33 6.58 -2.09 12.04
C ARG A 33 5.89 -1.09 11.10
N LEU A 34 4.71 -1.45 10.59
CA LEU A 34 3.83 -0.54 9.82
C LEU A 34 3.51 0.74 10.61
N LEU A 35 3.06 0.59 11.86
CA LEU A 35 2.78 1.73 12.74
C LEU A 35 4.05 2.49 13.15
N GLY A 36 5.22 1.86 13.03
CA GLY A 36 6.52 2.49 13.24
C GLY A 36 6.75 3.68 12.30
N PHE A 37 6.20 3.65 11.08
CA PHE A 37 6.27 4.78 10.14
C PHE A 37 5.48 6.01 10.61
N ALA A 38 4.43 5.79 11.41
CA ALA A 38 3.66 6.89 11.99
C ALA A 38 4.35 7.53 13.20
N LYS A 39 5.41 6.90 13.76
CA LYS A 39 6.07 7.33 15.00
C LYS A 39 6.63 8.76 14.96
N PRO A 40 7.30 9.23 13.88
CA PRO A 40 7.76 10.62 13.80
C PRO A 40 6.59 11.62 13.85
N TYR A 41 5.42 11.21 13.35
CA TYR A 41 4.21 12.03 13.24
C TYR A 41 3.18 11.76 14.35
N ARG A 42 3.60 11.13 15.45
CA ARG A 42 2.70 10.65 16.52
C ARG A 42 1.76 11.71 17.10
N TRP A 43 2.22 12.96 17.20
CA TRP A 43 1.40 14.05 17.74
C TRP A 43 0.38 14.57 16.74
N GLN A 44 0.73 14.67 15.46
CA GLN A 44 -0.26 15.01 14.43
C GLN A 44 -1.30 13.89 14.29
N MET A 45 -0.86 12.64 14.30
CA MET A 45 -1.74 11.47 14.30
C MET A 45 -2.66 11.46 15.53
N ALA A 46 -2.14 11.72 16.72
CA ALA A 46 -2.97 11.83 17.92
C ALA A 46 -4.03 12.95 17.79
N GLY A 47 -3.64 14.13 17.28
CA GLY A 47 -4.57 15.22 17.00
C GLY A 47 -5.67 14.85 16.01
N LEU A 48 -5.32 14.12 14.94
CA LEU A 48 -6.28 13.60 13.95
C LEU A 48 -7.23 12.58 14.57
N MET A 49 -6.74 11.70 15.44
CA MET A 49 -7.57 10.70 16.13
C MET A 49 -8.56 11.35 17.11
N VAL A 50 -8.14 12.42 17.79
CA VAL A 50 -9.03 13.23 18.64
C VAL A 50 -10.08 13.95 17.79
N ALA A 51 -9.68 14.55 16.66
CA ALA A 51 -10.61 15.20 15.74
C ALA A 51 -11.65 14.21 15.18
N VAL A 52 -11.24 12.99 14.84
CA VAL A 52 -12.16 11.91 14.43
C VAL A 52 -13.16 11.59 15.53
N ALA A 53 -12.69 11.39 16.77
CA ALA A 53 -13.57 11.10 17.90
C ALA A 53 -14.58 12.23 18.14
N LEU A 54 -14.14 13.49 18.09
CA LEU A 54 -15.00 14.66 18.19
C LEU A 54 -16.04 14.72 17.06
N ASN A 55 -15.64 14.43 15.83
CA ASN A 55 -16.55 14.40 14.68
C ASN A 55 -17.63 13.31 14.85
N SER A 56 -17.25 12.13 15.32
CA SER A 56 -18.20 11.06 15.68
C SER A 56 -19.16 11.49 16.80
N SER A 57 -18.66 12.19 17.83
CA SER A 57 -19.51 12.72 18.91
C SER A 57 -20.52 13.78 18.41
N ILE A 58 -20.08 14.73 17.57
CA ILE A 58 -20.97 15.76 17.00
C ILE A 58 -22.05 15.10 16.13
N THR A 59 -21.69 14.11 15.33
CA THR A 59 -22.63 13.34 14.50
C THR A 59 -23.74 12.71 15.33
N LEU A 60 -23.40 12.19 16.52
CA LEU A 60 -24.36 11.56 17.43
C LEU A 60 -25.19 12.56 18.23
N LEU A 61 -24.84 13.85 18.26
CA LEU A 61 -25.63 14.88 18.92
C LEU A 61 -26.83 15.32 18.08
N TYR A 62 -26.72 15.21 16.75
CA TYR A 62 -27.74 15.64 15.80
C TYR A 62 -29.11 14.97 16.02
N PRO A 63 -29.20 13.63 16.17
CA PRO A 63 -30.50 12.96 16.35
C PRO A 63 -31.21 13.37 17.65
N ALA A 64 -30.47 13.55 18.74
CA ALA A 64 -31.04 13.98 20.02
C ALA A 64 -31.68 15.38 19.94
N LEU A 65 -31.05 16.30 19.22
CA LEU A 65 -31.59 17.65 19.00
C LEU A 65 -32.82 17.63 18.10
N VAL A 66 -32.84 16.79 17.07
CA VAL A 66 -34.02 16.59 16.22
C VAL A 66 -35.19 16.03 17.05
N GLY A 67 -34.95 15.03 17.90
CA GLY A 67 -35.98 14.51 18.82
C GLY A 67 -36.53 15.61 19.74
N THR A 68 -35.65 16.35 20.39
CA THR A 68 -36.02 17.46 21.29
C THR A 68 -36.81 18.56 20.57
N ALA A 69 -36.47 18.85 19.31
CA ALA A 69 -37.21 19.81 18.47
C ALA A 69 -38.64 19.33 18.22
N ILE A 70 -38.81 18.04 17.91
CA ILE A 70 -40.12 17.45 17.67
C ILE A 70 -40.99 17.54 18.93
N ASP A 71 -40.46 17.14 20.09
CA ASP A 71 -41.25 17.12 21.33
C ASP A 71 -41.61 18.52 21.82
N ASN A 72 -40.63 19.43 21.88
CA ASN A 72 -40.87 20.75 22.47
C ASN A 72 -41.57 21.72 21.50
N VAL A 73 -41.23 21.67 20.20
CA VAL A 73 -41.74 22.65 19.23
C VAL A 73 -42.95 22.12 18.47
N ILE A 74 -42.90 20.91 17.92
CA ILE A 74 -43.98 20.39 17.08
C ILE A 74 -45.14 19.91 17.95
N VAL A 75 -44.86 19.07 18.95
CA VAL A 75 -45.87 18.50 19.84
C VAL A 75 -46.27 19.52 20.91
N GLY A 76 -45.29 20.09 21.63
CA GLY A 76 -45.50 21.08 22.69
C GLY A 76 -45.93 22.47 22.22
N ARG A 77 -45.90 22.73 20.90
CA ARG A 77 -46.20 24.04 20.26
C ARG A 77 -45.44 25.23 20.84
N ASN A 78 -44.29 25.00 21.47
CA ASN A 78 -43.46 26.05 22.06
C ASN A 78 -42.51 26.63 21.03
N THR A 79 -43.00 27.61 20.26
CA THR A 79 -42.22 28.26 19.19
C THR A 79 -41.05 29.10 19.70
N ALA A 80 -41.02 29.46 20.99
CA ALA A 80 -39.94 30.27 21.56
C ALA A 80 -38.61 29.50 21.63
N VAL A 81 -38.64 28.16 21.71
CA VAL A 81 -37.44 27.31 21.79
C VAL A 81 -36.85 27.00 20.41
N LEU A 82 -37.65 27.13 19.34
CA LEU A 82 -37.28 26.77 17.97
C LEU A 82 -36.04 27.52 17.45
N PRO A 83 -35.91 28.86 17.59
CA PRO A 83 -34.72 29.56 17.10
C PRO A 83 -33.44 29.08 17.78
N GLY A 84 -33.49 28.78 19.08
CA GLY A 84 -32.34 28.26 19.83
C GLY A 84 -31.89 26.88 19.34
N ILE A 85 -32.84 25.97 19.07
CA ILE A 85 -32.53 24.64 18.54
C ILE A 85 -31.97 24.73 17.12
N ILE A 86 -32.57 25.55 16.24
CA ILE A 86 -32.06 25.75 14.87
C ILE A 86 -30.65 26.34 14.90
N LEU A 87 -30.42 27.37 15.72
CA LEU A 87 -29.10 28.00 15.84
C LEU A 87 -28.05 27.01 16.36
N LEU A 88 -28.42 26.12 17.29
CA LEU A 88 -27.56 25.04 17.76
C LEU A 88 -27.28 24.01 16.66
N LEU A 89 -28.30 23.58 15.90
CA LEU A 89 -28.14 22.65 14.78
C LEU A 89 -27.23 23.23 13.69
N VAL A 90 -27.44 24.48 13.29
CA VAL A 90 -26.58 25.18 12.33
C VAL A 90 -25.16 25.31 12.88
N GLY A 91 -25.00 25.67 14.15
CA GLY A 91 -23.71 25.74 14.82
C GLY A 91 -22.97 24.41 14.82
N LEU A 92 -23.66 23.29 15.07
CA LEU A 92 -23.08 21.95 15.02
C LEU A 92 -22.67 21.54 13.60
N VAL A 93 -23.51 21.83 12.59
CA VAL A 93 -23.18 21.56 11.18
C VAL A 93 -21.95 22.36 10.76
N LEU A 94 -21.87 23.64 11.12
CA LEU A 94 -20.70 24.47 10.83
C LEU A 94 -19.45 23.96 11.54
N ALA A 95 -19.55 23.61 12.83
CA ALA A 95 -18.46 23.03 13.60
C ALA A 95 -17.99 21.71 12.98
N GLN A 96 -18.93 20.85 12.57
CA GLN A 96 -18.63 19.58 11.91
C GLN A 96 -17.94 19.79 10.56
N ALA A 97 -18.40 20.74 9.75
CA ALA A 97 -17.81 21.07 8.46
C ALA A 97 -16.38 21.59 8.61
N LEU A 98 -16.14 22.50 9.55
CA LEU A 98 -14.81 23.04 9.85
C LEU A 98 -13.87 21.94 10.37
N LEU A 99 -14.34 21.11 11.30
CA LEU A 99 -13.55 20.01 11.85
C LEU A 99 -13.23 18.97 10.77
N SER A 100 -14.20 18.64 9.90
CA SER A 100 -14.00 17.71 8.79
C SER A 100 -13.02 18.25 7.76
N PHE A 101 -13.10 19.56 7.44
CA PHE A 101 -12.12 20.22 6.57
C PHE A 101 -10.71 20.13 7.16
N TRP A 102 -10.56 20.51 8.43
CA TRP A 102 -9.28 20.44 9.14
C TRP A 102 -8.73 19.02 9.17
N GLN A 103 -9.56 18.04 9.52
CA GLN A 103 -9.21 16.63 9.57
C GLN A 103 -8.73 16.12 8.20
N ASN A 104 -9.49 16.38 7.13
CA ASN A 104 -9.14 15.92 5.79
C ASN A 104 -7.85 16.57 5.30
N TYR A 105 -7.70 17.88 5.46
CA TYR A 105 -6.49 18.60 5.07
C TYR A 105 -5.25 18.04 5.80
N TRP A 106 -5.30 17.95 7.13
CA TRP A 106 -4.16 17.48 7.91
C TRP A 106 -3.88 15.99 7.73
N SER A 107 -4.91 15.16 7.52
CA SER A 107 -4.75 13.75 7.16
C SER A 107 -3.96 13.62 5.85
N THR A 108 -4.32 14.38 4.82
CA THR A 108 -3.60 14.40 3.54
C THR A 108 -2.17 14.90 3.71
N VAL A 109 -1.95 16.02 4.40
CA VAL A 109 -0.60 16.60 4.60
C VAL A 109 0.30 15.64 5.37
N VAL A 110 -0.18 15.03 6.45
CA VAL A 110 0.60 14.06 7.24
C VAL A 110 0.88 12.80 6.42
N GLY A 111 -0.11 12.33 5.66
CA GLY A 111 0.04 11.19 4.74
C GLY A 111 1.12 11.44 3.69
N GLU A 112 1.10 12.59 3.02
CA GLU A 112 2.10 12.92 1.99
C GLU A 112 3.51 13.09 2.57
N LYS A 113 3.66 13.63 3.78
CA LYS A 113 4.96 13.67 4.46
C LYS A 113 5.52 12.26 4.71
N MET A 114 4.68 11.31 5.15
CA MET A 114 5.09 9.91 5.29
C MET A 114 5.49 9.29 3.95
N VAL A 115 4.77 9.60 2.86
CA VAL A 115 5.12 9.13 1.52
C VAL A 115 6.48 9.66 1.07
N ILE A 116 6.77 10.95 1.29
CA ILE A 116 8.06 11.57 0.96
C ILE A 116 9.19 10.86 1.70
N ASP A 117 9.05 10.65 3.01
CA ASP A 117 10.08 9.99 3.83
C ASP A 117 10.31 8.55 3.35
N LEU A 118 9.23 7.79 3.12
CA LEU A 118 9.29 6.41 2.64
C LEU A 118 9.95 6.31 1.27
N ARG A 119 9.51 7.13 0.30
CA ARG A 119 10.08 7.13 -1.06
C ARG A 119 11.54 7.53 -1.05
N THR A 120 11.90 8.53 -0.26
CA THR A 120 13.29 8.99 -0.15
C THR A 120 14.17 7.91 0.46
N GLN A 121 13.69 7.24 1.50
CA GLN A 121 14.43 6.17 2.16
C GLN A 121 14.59 4.94 1.26
N LEU A 122 13.52 4.52 0.58
CA LEU A 122 13.55 3.44 -0.42
C LEU A 122 14.47 3.78 -1.59
N TYR A 123 14.34 4.98 -2.17
CA TYR A 123 15.17 5.40 -3.29
C TYR A 123 16.65 5.47 -2.90
N ARG A 124 16.97 6.05 -1.73
CA ARG A 124 18.34 6.08 -1.21
C ARG A 124 18.91 4.67 -1.04
N HIS A 125 18.11 3.74 -0.53
CA HIS A 125 18.55 2.36 -0.34
C HIS A 125 18.73 1.63 -1.68
N LEU A 126 17.81 1.80 -2.64
CA LEU A 126 17.95 1.25 -3.99
C LEU A 126 19.25 1.67 -4.66
N GLN A 127 19.66 2.94 -4.54
CA GLN A 127 20.93 3.42 -5.10
C GLN A 127 22.18 2.80 -4.46
N GLN A 128 22.04 2.12 -3.31
CA GLN A 128 23.13 1.42 -2.63
C GLN A 128 23.17 -0.07 -2.97
N LEU A 129 22.13 -0.63 -3.58
CA LEU A 129 22.10 -2.05 -3.92
C LEU A 129 23.03 -2.38 -5.08
N SER A 130 23.48 -3.63 -5.14
CA SER A 130 24.42 -4.13 -6.16
C SER A 130 23.76 -4.20 -7.54
N LEU A 131 24.58 -4.23 -8.59
CA LEU A 131 24.07 -4.40 -9.95
C LEU A 131 23.39 -5.77 -10.12
N SER A 132 23.86 -6.81 -9.40
CA SER A 132 23.23 -8.13 -9.32
C SER A 132 21.75 -8.03 -8.96
N PHE A 133 21.42 -7.19 -7.97
CA PHE A 133 20.04 -6.98 -7.57
C PHE A 133 19.19 -6.46 -8.73
N PHE A 134 19.67 -5.48 -9.49
CA PHE A 134 18.93 -4.93 -10.63
C PHE A 134 18.84 -5.87 -11.83
N GLN A 135 19.76 -6.82 -11.98
CA GLN A 135 19.68 -7.86 -13.01
C GLN A 135 18.65 -8.93 -12.66
N ASP A 136 18.51 -9.26 -11.37
CA ASP A 136 17.56 -10.26 -10.87
C ASP A 136 16.14 -9.71 -10.66
N ASN A 137 15.95 -8.40 -10.72
CA ASN A 137 14.68 -7.73 -10.42
C ASN A 137 14.19 -6.88 -11.61
N HIS A 138 12.95 -7.10 -12.05
CA HIS A 138 12.34 -6.24 -13.06
C HIS A 138 12.18 -4.81 -12.52
N THR A 139 12.63 -3.83 -13.30
CA THR A 139 12.56 -2.41 -12.89
C THR A 139 11.12 -1.94 -12.72
N GLY A 140 10.16 -2.50 -13.48
CA GLY A 140 8.73 -2.24 -13.32
C GLY A 140 8.19 -2.61 -11.92
N ASP A 141 8.66 -3.72 -11.35
CA ASP A 141 8.27 -4.16 -10.01
C ASP A 141 8.74 -3.16 -8.94
N LEU A 142 9.99 -2.69 -9.06
CA LEU A 142 10.57 -1.71 -8.14
C LEU A 142 9.81 -0.36 -8.21
N LEU A 143 9.43 0.07 -9.41
CA LEU A 143 8.62 1.27 -9.63
C LEU A 143 7.22 1.12 -9.03
N SER A 144 6.57 -0.03 -9.21
CA SER A 144 5.27 -0.32 -8.61
C SER A 144 5.33 -0.24 -7.08
N ARG A 145 6.43 -0.68 -6.45
CA ARG A 145 6.61 -0.54 -5.00
C ARG A 145 6.73 0.92 -4.54
N LEU A 146 7.56 1.71 -5.23
CA LEU A 146 7.75 3.13 -4.91
C LEU A 146 6.46 3.96 -5.11
N THR A 147 5.57 3.48 -5.98
CA THR A 147 4.31 4.15 -6.32
C THR A 147 3.13 3.56 -5.55
N ASN A 148 2.65 2.38 -5.93
CA ASN A 148 1.43 1.74 -5.45
C ASN A 148 1.53 1.27 -3.99
N ASP A 149 2.58 0.55 -3.62
CA ASP A 149 2.69 -0.04 -2.28
C ASP A 149 2.84 1.04 -1.19
N VAL A 150 3.63 2.09 -1.47
CA VAL A 150 3.76 3.24 -0.57
C VAL A 150 2.41 3.93 -0.35
N MET A 151 1.57 4.02 -1.38
CA MET A 151 0.23 4.61 -1.28
C MET A 151 -0.72 3.75 -0.45
N LEU A 152 -0.68 2.41 -0.62
CA LEU A 152 -1.46 1.50 0.22
C LEU A 152 -1.09 1.61 1.69
N VAL A 153 0.21 1.72 1.99
CA VAL A 153 0.73 1.93 3.36
C VAL A 153 0.26 3.27 3.93
N ARG A 154 0.35 4.36 3.14
CA ARG A 154 -0.17 5.69 3.51
C ARG A 154 -1.63 5.60 3.89
N ASP A 155 -2.46 5.05 3.00
CA ASP A 155 -3.91 4.99 3.19
C ASP A 155 -4.32 4.16 4.41
N ALA A 156 -3.57 3.10 4.73
CA ALA A 156 -3.83 2.32 5.93
C ALA A 156 -3.57 3.10 7.22
N VAL A 157 -2.50 3.89 7.26
CA VAL A 157 -2.11 4.67 8.45
C VAL A 157 -3.00 5.90 8.62
N THR A 158 -3.36 6.58 7.53
CA THR A 158 -4.18 7.79 7.60
C THR A 158 -5.67 7.47 7.58
N ASN A 159 -6.18 6.89 6.49
CA ASN A 159 -7.63 6.76 6.27
C ASN A 159 -8.22 5.54 7.00
N THR A 160 -7.61 4.37 6.86
CA THR A 160 -8.17 3.12 7.41
C THR A 160 -8.14 3.12 8.94
N LEU A 161 -7.04 3.55 9.55
CA LEU A 161 -6.92 3.65 11.00
C LEU A 161 -7.92 4.67 11.59
N MET A 162 -8.05 5.84 10.97
CA MET A 162 -9.07 6.83 11.35
C MET A 162 -10.49 6.28 11.18
N GLY A 163 -10.74 5.53 10.09
CA GLY A 163 -12.00 4.84 9.86
C GLY A 163 -12.34 3.87 10.99
N PHE A 164 -11.37 3.07 11.45
CA PHE A 164 -11.59 2.16 12.58
C PHE A 164 -11.90 2.91 13.87
N VAL A 165 -11.18 3.99 14.16
CA VAL A 165 -11.44 4.82 15.33
C VAL A 165 -12.82 5.46 15.24
N SER A 166 -13.16 6.09 14.12
CA SER A 166 -14.49 6.65 13.87
C SER A 166 -15.59 5.60 14.09
N SER A 167 -15.44 4.40 13.53
CA SER A 167 -16.37 3.30 13.70
C SER A 167 -16.52 2.89 15.17
N ILE A 168 -15.40 2.71 15.89
CA ILE A 168 -15.41 2.32 17.30
C ILE A 168 -16.08 3.40 18.16
N PHE A 169 -15.70 4.67 18.00
CA PHE A 169 -16.30 5.77 18.76
C PHE A 169 -17.78 5.95 18.43
N THR A 170 -18.17 5.87 17.16
CA THR A 170 -19.57 5.98 16.74
C THR A 170 -20.40 4.85 17.34
N VAL A 171 -19.91 3.61 17.33
CA VAL A 171 -20.63 2.47 17.93
C VAL A 171 -20.67 2.57 19.45
N LEU A 172 -19.54 2.85 20.11
CA LEU A 172 -19.48 2.94 21.58
C LEU A 172 -20.34 4.09 22.10
N ILE A 173 -20.15 5.31 21.58
CA ILE A 173 -20.93 6.47 22.00
C ILE A 173 -22.39 6.27 21.59
N GLY A 174 -22.67 5.78 20.39
CA GLY A 174 -24.05 5.57 19.96
C GLY A 174 -24.79 4.53 20.80
N ILE A 175 -24.14 3.45 21.21
CA ILE A 175 -24.70 2.49 22.19
C ILE A 175 -24.92 3.18 23.54
N ILE A 176 -23.93 3.93 24.05
CA ILE A 176 -24.08 4.64 25.33
C ILE A 176 -25.25 5.63 25.28
N VAL A 177 -25.35 6.43 24.22
CA VAL A 177 -26.42 7.41 24.04
C VAL A 177 -27.78 6.71 23.94
N ILE A 178 -27.87 5.62 23.18
CA ILE A 178 -29.11 4.88 23.04
C ILE A 178 -29.52 4.21 24.35
N VAL A 179 -28.59 3.59 25.10
CA VAL A 179 -28.85 2.83 26.34
C VAL A 179 -29.03 3.72 27.56
N ALA A 180 -28.19 4.75 27.73
CA ALA A 180 -28.08 5.55 28.94
C ALA A 180 -28.53 7.01 28.76
N GLY A 181 -28.94 7.41 27.55
CA GLY A 181 -29.41 8.76 27.28
C GLY A 181 -30.69 9.07 28.07
N PRO A 182 -30.75 10.19 28.82
CA PRO A 182 -31.91 10.52 29.66
C PRO A 182 -33.20 10.72 28.88
N THR A 183 -33.10 11.03 27.59
CA THR A 183 -34.23 11.18 26.68
C THR A 183 -34.48 9.94 25.84
N THR A 184 -33.55 9.00 25.68
CA THR A 184 -33.75 7.89 24.72
C THR A 184 -34.78 6.89 25.18
N VAL A 185 -35.44 6.24 24.20
CA VAL A 185 -36.40 5.15 24.42
C VAL A 185 -35.91 4.19 25.50
N LEU A 186 -34.62 3.83 25.50
CA LEU A 186 -34.07 2.88 26.45
C LEU A 186 -33.66 3.48 27.79
N GLY A 187 -33.22 4.74 27.83
CA GLY A 187 -32.92 5.42 29.09
C GLY A 187 -34.18 5.70 29.91
N GLN A 188 -35.29 6.07 29.26
CA GLN A 188 -36.59 6.23 29.92
C GLN A 188 -37.12 4.87 30.42
N PHE A 189 -36.97 3.81 29.63
CA PHE A 189 -37.31 2.44 30.05
C PHE A 189 -36.38 1.90 31.16
N ASN A 190 -35.13 2.37 31.27
CA ASN A 190 -34.19 2.02 32.35
C ASN A 190 -34.49 2.79 33.66
N GLN A 191 -35.11 3.98 33.57
CA GLN A 191 -35.62 4.73 34.73
C GLN A 191 -36.99 4.24 35.24
N PHE A 192 -37.69 3.43 34.44
CA PHE A 192 -38.92 2.77 34.87
C PHE A 192 -38.58 1.76 35.98
N HIS A 193 -38.85 2.14 37.23
CA HIS A 193 -38.64 1.30 38.41
C HIS A 193 -39.55 0.07 38.31
N ILE A 194 -39.04 -1.02 37.73
CA ILE A 194 -39.65 -2.34 37.89
C ILE A 194 -39.43 -2.73 39.37
N PRO A 195 -40.49 -3.03 40.14
CA PRO A 195 -40.37 -3.45 41.52
C PRO A 195 -39.38 -4.61 41.65
N ALA A 196 -38.46 -4.50 42.61
CA ALA A 196 -37.25 -5.29 42.78
C ALA A 196 -37.44 -6.79 43.10
N SER A 197 -38.54 -7.43 42.71
CA SER A 197 -38.76 -8.83 43.05
C SER A 197 -38.20 -9.81 42.03
N HIS A 198 -37.99 -9.46 40.76
CA HIS A 198 -37.47 -10.41 39.76
C HIS A 198 -36.39 -9.80 38.85
N THR A 199 -35.15 -9.93 39.33
CA THR A 199 -33.92 -10.11 38.54
C THR A 199 -33.36 -8.90 37.78
N HIS A 200 -32.25 -8.39 38.30
CA HIS A 200 -31.26 -7.51 37.68
C HIS A 200 -30.66 -8.09 36.39
N SER A 201 -31.46 -8.17 35.33
CA SER A 201 -31.00 -8.56 34.01
C SER A 201 -30.52 -7.30 33.28
N ILE A 202 -29.21 -7.19 33.09
CA ILE A 202 -28.44 -6.05 32.55
C ILE A 202 -28.85 -5.62 31.12
N LEU A 203 -29.88 -6.24 30.52
CA LEU A 203 -30.33 -6.02 29.15
C LEU A 203 -31.86 -5.94 29.11
N ASN A 204 -32.41 -4.73 29.04
CA ASN A 204 -33.82 -4.48 28.78
C ASN A 204 -34.24 -5.11 27.42
N PRO A 205 -35.44 -5.70 27.27
CA PRO A 205 -35.93 -6.21 25.99
C PRO A 205 -35.80 -5.22 24.82
N ALA A 206 -36.00 -3.93 25.06
CA ALA A 206 -35.87 -2.90 24.02
C ALA A 206 -34.41 -2.67 23.57
N THR A 207 -33.43 -2.81 24.47
CA THR A 207 -31.99 -2.81 24.11
C THR A 207 -31.62 -3.99 23.22
N LEU A 208 -32.19 -5.16 23.52
CA LEU A 208 -32.01 -6.35 22.69
C LEU A 208 -32.61 -6.17 21.30
N TRP A 209 -33.73 -5.45 21.17
CA TRP A 209 -34.33 -5.11 19.87
C TRP A 209 -33.46 -4.18 19.01
N VAL A 210 -32.87 -3.13 19.58
CA VAL A 210 -31.97 -2.24 18.81
C VAL A 210 -30.71 -2.99 18.38
N ILE A 211 -30.11 -3.78 19.27
CA ILE A 211 -28.96 -4.63 18.94
C ILE A 211 -29.35 -5.65 17.85
N LEU A 212 -30.53 -6.25 17.94
CA LEU A 212 -31.04 -7.18 16.94
C LEU A 212 -31.22 -6.51 15.57
N LEU A 213 -31.74 -5.29 15.52
CA LEU A 213 -31.93 -4.55 14.26
C LEU A 213 -30.60 -4.15 13.62
N VAL A 214 -29.64 -3.69 14.42
CA VAL A 214 -28.28 -3.41 13.94
C VAL A 214 -27.62 -4.70 13.47
N MET A 215 -27.79 -5.81 14.18
CA MET A 215 -27.30 -7.12 13.74
C MET A 215 -27.97 -7.58 12.44
N LEU A 216 -29.28 -7.37 12.29
CA LEU A 216 -30.04 -7.76 11.11
C LEU A 216 -29.63 -6.95 9.87
N PHE A 217 -29.32 -5.66 10.05
CA PHE A 217 -28.79 -4.80 8.99
C PHE A 217 -27.41 -5.28 8.48
N THR A 218 -26.61 -5.86 9.38
CA THR A 218 -25.17 -6.09 9.17
C THR A 218 -24.82 -7.55 8.83
N LEU A 219 -25.68 -8.50 9.24
CA LEU A 219 -25.53 -9.93 8.96
C LEU A 219 -25.34 -10.25 7.47
N PRO A 220 -26.10 -9.67 6.52
CA PRO A 220 -25.93 -9.97 5.09
C PRO A 220 -24.55 -9.59 4.57
N PHE A 221 -23.99 -8.49 5.06
CA PHE A 221 -22.64 -8.03 4.70
C PHE A 221 -21.56 -8.92 5.29
N LEU A 222 -21.71 -9.35 6.55
CA LEU A 222 -20.77 -10.27 7.19
C LEU A 222 -20.73 -11.63 6.50
N LEU A 223 -21.89 -12.22 6.22
CA LEU A 223 -21.99 -13.52 5.54
C LEU A 223 -21.45 -13.44 4.11
N SER A 224 -21.86 -12.43 3.35
CA SER A 224 -21.37 -12.25 1.97
C SER A 224 -19.87 -12.01 1.91
N SER A 225 -19.25 -11.36 2.92
CA SER A 225 -17.81 -11.12 2.96
C SER A 225 -16.98 -12.42 2.90
N VAL A 226 -17.47 -13.52 3.49
CA VAL A 226 -16.79 -14.82 3.49
C VAL A 226 -16.77 -15.41 2.07
N PHE A 227 -17.89 -15.34 1.36
CA PHE A 227 -18.01 -15.80 -0.02
C PHE A 227 -17.25 -14.89 -1.00
N LEU A 228 -17.23 -13.58 -0.72
CA LEU A 228 -16.57 -12.58 -1.56
C LEU A 228 -15.05 -12.75 -1.58
N ARG A 229 -14.43 -13.12 -0.45
CA ARG A 229 -12.97 -13.32 -0.36
C ARG A 229 -12.44 -14.30 -1.42
N ARG A 230 -13.12 -15.43 -1.62
CA ARG A 230 -12.70 -16.45 -2.60
C ARG A 230 -12.84 -15.96 -4.04
N THR A 231 -13.91 -15.23 -4.34
CA THR A 231 -14.15 -14.69 -5.68
C THR A 231 -13.22 -13.53 -6.01
N LEU A 232 -12.93 -12.67 -5.02
CA LEU A 232 -11.94 -11.60 -5.11
C LEU A 232 -10.54 -12.14 -5.42
N LYS A 233 -10.08 -13.17 -4.71
CA LYS A 233 -8.76 -13.78 -4.94
C LYS A 233 -8.64 -14.28 -6.38
N LYS A 234 -9.60 -15.09 -6.84
CA LYS A 234 -9.64 -15.60 -8.22
C LYS A 234 -9.75 -14.49 -9.28
N GLN A 235 -10.50 -13.42 -8.98
CA GLN A 235 -10.60 -12.26 -9.87
C GLN A 235 -9.24 -11.57 -10.05
N LEU A 236 -8.49 -11.40 -8.97
CA LEU A 236 -7.15 -10.80 -8.99
C LEU A 236 -6.14 -11.71 -9.72
N GLU A 237 -6.22 -13.03 -9.54
CA GLU A 237 -5.39 -14.00 -10.27
C GLU A 237 -5.59 -13.88 -11.79
N ILE A 238 -6.84 -13.89 -12.28
CA ILE A 238 -7.14 -13.74 -13.71
C ILE A 238 -6.71 -12.37 -14.23
N LEU A 239 -6.90 -11.30 -13.46
CA LEU A 239 -6.45 -9.96 -13.84
C LEU A 239 -4.92 -9.89 -13.94
N SER A 240 -4.20 -10.50 -13.00
CA SER A 240 -2.74 -10.57 -13.03
C SER A 240 -2.25 -11.34 -14.26
N GLU A 241 -2.91 -12.43 -14.62
CA GLU A 241 -2.59 -13.19 -15.83
C GLU A 241 -2.84 -12.36 -17.09
N ALA A 242 -3.99 -11.69 -17.20
CA ALA A 242 -4.31 -10.82 -18.32
C ALA A 242 -3.32 -9.65 -18.46
N THR A 243 -2.89 -9.08 -17.33
CA THR A 243 -1.89 -8.00 -17.30
C THR A 243 -0.52 -8.53 -17.73
N ARG A 244 -0.14 -9.74 -17.31
CA ARG A 244 1.11 -10.37 -17.73
C ARG A 244 1.13 -10.62 -19.23
N VAL A 245 0.05 -11.16 -19.81
CA VAL A 245 -0.08 -11.34 -21.27
C VAL A 245 0.09 -10.00 -21.98
N LEU A 246 -0.59 -8.94 -21.52
CA LEU A 246 -0.43 -7.60 -22.09
C LEU A 246 1.03 -7.11 -22.03
N GLU A 247 1.68 -7.23 -20.87
CA GLU A 247 3.07 -6.80 -20.69
C GLU A 247 4.03 -7.57 -21.61
N GLU A 248 3.86 -8.90 -21.71
CA GLU A 248 4.64 -9.77 -22.58
C GLU A 248 4.45 -9.41 -24.06
N THR A 249 3.19 -9.33 -24.52
CA THR A 249 2.85 -9.06 -25.91
C THR A 249 3.29 -7.65 -26.33
N ILE A 250 3.04 -6.63 -25.51
CA ILE A 250 3.41 -5.24 -25.84
C ILE A 250 4.92 -5.05 -25.83
N SER A 251 5.64 -5.61 -24.84
CA SER A 251 7.10 -5.52 -24.78
C SER A 251 7.77 -6.24 -25.95
N ASN A 252 7.13 -7.30 -26.46
CA ASN A 252 7.61 -8.11 -27.58
C ASN A 252 6.79 -7.92 -28.86
N GLU A 253 6.16 -6.76 -29.06
CA GLU A 253 5.25 -6.51 -30.17
C GLU A 253 5.93 -6.77 -31.53
N LYS A 254 7.23 -6.50 -31.61
CA LYS A 254 8.04 -6.81 -32.80
C LYS A 254 8.00 -8.30 -33.17
N ILE A 255 8.01 -9.19 -32.19
CA ILE A 255 7.90 -10.64 -32.39
C ILE A 255 6.50 -11.00 -32.88
N VAL A 256 5.47 -10.46 -32.21
CA VAL A 256 4.06 -10.69 -32.59
C VAL A 256 3.83 -10.31 -34.06
N LYS A 257 4.34 -9.14 -34.48
CA LYS A 257 4.29 -8.66 -35.86
C LYS A 257 5.12 -9.50 -36.82
N ALA A 258 6.35 -9.87 -36.43
CA ALA A 258 7.23 -10.67 -37.27
C ALA A 258 6.65 -12.05 -37.59
N PHE A 259 5.88 -12.64 -36.66
CA PHE A 259 5.22 -13.92 -36.84
C PHE A 259 3.73 -13.83 -37.22
N THR A 260 3.19 -12.61 -37.40
CA THR A 260 1.79 -12.35 -37.77
C THR A 260 0.80 -13.08 -36.83
N ARG A 261 1.01 -12.93 -35.51
CA ARG A 261 0.23 -13.60 -34.45
C ARG A 261 -0.78 -12.71 -33.75
N GLU A 262 -1.15 -11.58 -34.33
CA GLU A 262 -2.09 -10.62 -33.71
C GLU A 262 -3.41 -11.26 -33.31
N ASP A 263 -4.05 -12.02 -34.22
CA ASP A 263 -5.34 -12.66 -33.94
C ASP A 263 -5.26 -13.69 -32.80
N TYR A 264 -4.13 -14.39 -32.68
CA TYR A 264 -3.90 -15.35 -31.59
C TYR A 264 -3.83 -14.64 -30.24
N GLU A 265 -3.05 -13.56 -30.15
CA GLU A 265 -2.92 -12.79 -28.90
C GLU A 265 -4.23 -12.06 -28.53
N ILE A 266 -4.98 -11.57 -29.53
CA ILE A 266 -6.32 -11.01 -29.32
C ILE A 266 -7.26 -12.07 -28.72
N GLN A 267 -7.27 -13.29 -29.26
CA GLN A 267 -8.12 -14.37 -28.74
C GLN A 267 -7.68 -14.85 -27.33
N ARG A 268 -6.38 -14.92 -27.09
CA ARG A 268 -5.81 -15.25 -25.78
C ARG A 268 -6.25 -14.23 -24.73
N TYR A 269 -6.15 -12.94 -25.03
CA TYR A 269 -6.61 -11.88 -24.16
C TYR A 269 -8.14 -11.85 -23.99
N ASP A 270 -8.91 -12.00 -25.08
CA ASP A 270 -10.39 -12.06 -25.03
C ASP A 270 -10.88 -13.19 -24.12
N THR A 271 -10.22 -14.36 -24.16
CA THR A 271 -10.54 -15.49 -23.29
C THR A 271 -10.37 -15.12 -21.81
N LEU A 272 -9.25 -14.49 -21.44
CA LEU A 272 -9.00 -14.03 -20.08
C LEU A 272 -9.99 -12.93 -19.66
N ALA A 273 -10.29 -11.98 -20.56
CA ALA A 273 -11.26 -10.92 -20.32
C ALA A 273 -12.67 -11.49 -20.06
N ARG A 274 -13.10 -12.50 -20.82
CA ARG A 274 -14.39 -13.19 -20.60
C ARG A 274 -14.43 -13.97 -19.30
N GLN A 275 -13.33 -14.64 -18.94
CA GLN A 275 -13.23 -15.32 -17.64
C GLN A 275 -13.32 -14.32 -16.48
N GLN A 276 -12.62 -13.19 -16.58
CA GLN A 276 -12.70 -12.10 -15.62
C GLN A 276 -14.13 -11.57 -15.52
N PHE A 277 -14.81 -11.34 -16.64
CA PHE A 277 -16.20 -10.92 -16.66
C PHE A 277 -17.12 -11.93 -15.98
N GLY A 278 -16.93 -13.23 -16.20
CA GLY A 278 -17.67 -14.29 -15.50
C GLY A 278 -17.53 -14.22 -13.98
N MET A 279 -16.31 -13.95 -13.48
CA MET A 279 -16.03 -13.76 -12.06
C MET A 279 -16.66 -12.48 -11.50
N VAL A 280 -16.55 -11.36 -12.24
CA VAL A 280 -17.20 -10.09 -11.90
C VAL A 280 -18.72 -10.27 -11.82
N ARG A 281 -19.34 -10.95 -12.78
CA ARG A 281 -20.78 -11.22 -12.80
C ARG A 281 -21.21 -12.03 -11.58
N ARG A 282 -20.46 -13.09 -11.22
CA ARG A 282 -20.74 -13.88 -10.01
C ARG A 282 -20.62 -13.03 -8.74
N ARG A 283 -19.60 -12.18 -8.67
CA ARG A 283 -19.41 -11.24 -7.56
C ARG A 283 -20.54 -10.22 -7.48
N ALA A 284 -20.96 -9.65 -8.60
CA ALA A 284 -22.08 -8.71 -8.68
C ALA A 284 -23.38 -9.35 -8.21
N TRP A 285 -23.61 -10.62 -8.53
CA TRP A 285 -24.78 -11.35 -8.04
C TRP A 285 -24.76 -11.54 -6.51
N ILE A 286 -23.61 -11.90 -5.93
CA ILE A 286 -23.43 -12.02 -4.47
C ILE A 286 -23.63 -10.66 -3.79
N MET A 287 -22.99 -9.60 -4.30
CA MET A 287 -23.10 -8.25 -3.73
C MET A 287 -24.52 -7.68 -3.88
N GLY A 288 -25.15 -7.86 -5.04
CA GLY A 288 -26.51 -7.43 -5.30
C GLY A 288 -27.50 -8.13 -4.37
N GLY A 289 -27.37 -9.44 -4.19
CA GLY A 289 -28.17 -10.22 -3.25
C GLY A 289 -27.95 -9.78 -1.79
N ALA A 290 -26.71 -9.56 -1.38
CA ALA A 290 -26.39 -9.08 -0.04
C ALA A 290 -26.97 -7.68 0.23
N ASN A 291 -26.88 -6.77 -0.75
CA ASN A 291 -27.45 -5.44 -0.68
C ASN A 291 -28.98 -5.48 -0.61
N ALA A 292 -29.63 -6.26 -1.49
CA ALA A 292 -31.08 -6.43 -1.47
C ALA A 292 -31.58 -7.02 -0.14
N LEU A 293 -30.89 -8.03 0.38
CA LEU A 293 -31.21 -8.62 1.68
C LEU A 293 -30.99 -7.61 2.82
N SER A 294 -29.92 -6.83 2.78
CA SER A 294 -29.65 -5.77 3.77
C SER A 294 -30.73 -4.69 3.76
N ILE A 295 -31.22 -4.28 2.58
CA ILE A 295 -32.35 -3.33 2.47
C ILE A 295 -33.63 -3.94 3.05
N LEU A 296 -33.97 -5.18 2.68
CA LEU A 296 -35.16 -5.86 3.17
C LEU A 296 -35.14 -6.01 4.69
N LEU A 297 -34.02 -6.48 5.23
CA LEU A 297 -33.81 -6.67 6.67
C LEU A 297 -33.72 -5.34 7.43
N GLY A 298 -33.07 -4.33 6.85
CA GLY A 298 -32.93 -3.01 7.43
C GLY A 298 -34.25 -2.26 7.49
N LEU A 299 -34.90 -2.02 6.34
CA LEU A 299 -36.18 -1.33 6.27
C LEU A 299 -37.32 -2.15 6.88
N GLY A 300 -37.34 -3.46 6.65
CA GLY A 300 -38.31 -4.35 7.29
C GLY A 300 -38.14 -4.39 8.81
N GLY A 301 -36.89 -4.40 9.29
CA GLY A 301 -36.57 -4.25 10.69
C GLY A 301 -37.06 -2.93 11.27
N VAL A 302 -36.84 -1.81 10.57
CA VAL A 302 -37.38 -0.49 10.96
C VAL A 302 -38.92 -0.50 10.96
N ALA A 303 -39.58 -1.15 10.01
CA ALA A 303 -41.04 -1.25 10.00
C ALA A 303 -41.58 -2.04 11.21
N ILE A 304 -40.96 -3.18 11.54
CA ILE A 304 -41.30 -3.96 12.74
C ILE A 304 -41.03 -3.14 14.00
N PHE A 305 -39.90 -2.43 14.05
CA PHE A 305 -39.54 -1.55 15.15
C PHE A 305 -40.58 -0.44 15.34
N LEU A 306 -40.99 0.24 14.26
CA LEU A 306 -42.03 1.26 14.28
C LEU A 306 -43.38 0.70 14.73
N TRP A 307 -43.70 -0.57 14.44
CA TRP A 307 -44.90 -1.21 14.99
C TRP A 307 -44.84 -1.33 16.51
N PHE A 308 -43.72 -1.82 17.06
CA PHE A 308 -43.56 -1.98 18.51
C PHE A 308 -43.47 -0.62 19.24
N VAL A 309 -42.63 0.29 18.75
CA VAL A 309 -42.39 1.59 19.39
C VAL A 309 -43.55 2.55 19.13
N GLY A 310 -44.18 2.50 17.95
CA GLY A 310 -45.38 3.29 17.67
C GLY A 310 -46.53 2.95 18.62
N ASN A 311 -46.74 1.66 18.93
CA ASN A 311 -47.71 1.27 19.96
C ASN A 311 -47.34 1.80 21.35
N ALA A 312 -46.05 1.85 21.70
CA ALA A 312 -45.58 2.45 22.96
C ALA A 312 -45.80 3.99 22.99
N VAL A 313 -45.59 4.68 21.88
CA VAL A 313 -45.90 6.12 21.75
C VAL A 313 -47.40 6.38 21.89
N VAL A 314 -48.24 5.57 21.24
CA VAL A 314 -49.72 5.67 21.37
C VAL A 314 -50.18 5.42 22.81
N ASN A 315 -49.52 4.51 23.53
CA ASN A 315 -49.79 4.23 24.93
C ASN A 315 -49.19 5.29 25.90
N GLY A 316 -48.53 6.33 25.38
CA GLY A 316 -47.97 7.43 26.15
C GLY A 316 -46.69 7.08 26.93
N SER A 317 -46.08 5.92 26.69
CA SER A 317 -44.84 5.53 27.37
C SER A 317 -43.57 6.07 26.70
N LEU A 318 -43.69 6.62 25.49
CA LEU A 318 -42.61 7.24 24.72
C LEU A 318 -43.12 8.47 23.97
N THR A 319 -42.23 9.40 23.68
CA THR A 319 -42.56 10.59 22.88
C THR A 319 -42.35 10.36 21.38
N ILE A 320 -42.89 11.26 20.55
CA ILE A 320 -42.70 11.21 19.09
C ILE A 320 -41.25 11.56 18.73
N GLY A 321 -40.62 12.46 19.47
CA GLY A 321 -39.20 12.79 19.34
C GLY A 321 -38.29 11.60 19.64
N ASP A 322 -38.63 10.78 20.64
CA ASP A 322 -37.89 9.56 20.99
C ASP A 322 -37.86 8.54 19.85
N LEU A 323 -39.01 8.35 19.20
CA LEU A 323 -39.15 7.52 18.02
C LEU A 323 -38.31 8.07 16.86
N ALA A 324 -38.41 9.37 16.57
CA ALA A 324 -37.67 10.00 15.48
C ALA A 324 -36.15 9.89 15.67
N MET A 325 -35.63 10.20 16.86
CA MET A 325 -34.19 10.12 17.11
C MET A 325 -33.67 8.68 17.03
N THR A 326 -34.44 7.70 17.50
CA THR A 326 -34.01 6.30 17.52
C THR A 326 -33.94 5.73 16.11
N VAL A 327 -34.89 6.08 15.23
CA VAL A 327 -34.83 5.73 13.80
C VAL A 327 -33.56 6.30 13.16
N ILE A 328 -33.21 7.56 13.43
CA ILE A 328 -31.99 8.17 12.89
C ILE A 328 -30.73 7.47 13.43
N TYR A 329 -30.69 7.17 14.73
CA TYR A 329 -29.57 6.44 15.33
C TYR A 329 -29.34 5.06 14.72
N ILE A 330 -30.41 4.31 14.40
CA ILE A 330 -30.30 2.99 13.74
C ILE A 330 -29.51 3.12 12.43
N PHE A 331 -29.80 4.13 11.61
CA PHE A 331 -29.08 4.34 10.35
C PHE A 331 -27.62 4.76 10.56
N ILE A 332 -27.34 5.63 11.52
CA ILE A 332 -25.96 6.06 11.84
C ILE A 332 -25.15 4.86 12.36
N LEU A 333 -25.71 4.05 13.26
CA LEU A 333 -25.03 2.90 13.85
C LEU A 333 -24.84 1.75 12.86
N ALA A 334 -25.66 1.65 11.83
CA ALA A 334 -25.50 0.64 10.78
C ALA A 334 -24.25 0.86 9.90
N GLN A 335 -23.86 2.12 9.67
CA GLN A 335 -22.76 2.48 8.77
C GLN A 335 -21.39 1.87 9.16
N PRO A 336 -20.90 2.00 10.41
CA PRO A 336 -19.63 1.41 10.86
C PRO A 336 -19.46 -0.07 10.51
N PHE A 337 -20.52 -0.87 10.64
CA PHE A 337 -20.47 -2.30 10.36
C PHE A 337 -20.36 -2.62 8.87
N THR A 338 -21.03 -1.85 8.00
CA THR A 338 -20.88 -2.01 6.55
C THR A 338 -19.46 -1.66 6.08
N SER A 339 -18.88 -0.63 6.68
CA SER A 339 -17.53 -0.15 6.33
C SER A 339 -16.40 -0.98 6.93
N ALA A 340 -16.63 -1.68 8.06
CA ALA A 340 -15.62 -2.47 8.75
C ALA A 340 -14.96 -3.54 7.86
N SER A 341 -15.74 -4.19 7.00
CA SER A 341 -15.21 -5.20 6.06
C SER A 341 -14.23 -4.61 5.05
N ASN A 342 -14.58 -3.45 4.48
CA ASN A 342 -13.73 -2.74 3.52
C ASN A 342 -12.46 -2.23 4.20
N GLN A 343 -12.58 -1.63 5.39
CA GLN A 343 -11.44 -1.17 6.19
C GLN A 343 -10.50 -2.34 6.54
N TYR A 344 -11.06 -3.49 6.96
CA TYR A 344 -10.27 -4.70 7.21
C TYR A 344 -9.53 -5.18 5.96
N SER A 345 -10.19 -5.22 4.81
CA SER A 345 -9.56 -5.62 3.55
C SER A 345 -8.43 -4.67 3.15
N GLN A 346 -8.64 -3.36 3.24
CA GLN A 346 -7.63 -2.34 2.95
C GLN A 346 -6.43 -2.47 3.89
N PHE A 347 -6.68 -2.71 5.18
CA PHE A 347 -5.63 -2.95 6.16
C PHE A 347 -4.78 -4.19 5.82
N GLN A 348 -5.41 -5.29 5.38
CA GLN A 348 -4.69 -6.50 4.94
C GLN A 348 -3.85 -6.25 3.68
N MET A 349 -4.38 -5.53 2.69
CA MET A 349 -3.62 -5.16 1.49
C MET A 349 -2.40 -4.32 1.83
N ALA A 350 -2.57 -3.33 2.71
CA ALA A 350 -1.48 -2.49 3.18
C ALA A 350 -0.45 -3.26 4.00
N LEU A 351 -0.86 -4.28 4.77
CA LEU A 351 0.09 -5.14 5.48
C LEU A 351 0.98 -5.92 4.50
N GLY A 352 0.41 -6.45 3.42
CA GLY A 352 1.17 -7.12 2.36
C GLY A 352 2.08 -6.16 1.58
N ALA A 353 1.60 -4.94 1.30
CA ALA A 353 2.41 -3.88 0.68
C ALA A 353 3.59 -3.45 1.58
N ALA A 354 3.33 -3.27 2.87
CA ALA A 354 4.37 -2.96 3.85
C ALA A 354 5.42 -4.07 3.94
N GLU A 355 5.00 -5.34 3.89
CA GLU A 355 5.89 -6.49 3.90
C GLU A 355 6.87 -6.46 2.71
N ARG A 356 6.38 -6.20 1.49
CA ARG A 356 7.22 -6.02 0.30
C ARG A 356 8.19 -4.86 0.43
N ILE A 357 7.73 -3.72 0.95
CA ILE A 357 8.58 -2.55 1.22
C ILE A 357 9.68 -2.89 2.23
N PHE A 358 9.34 -3.63 3.30
CA PHE A 358 10.31 -4.01 4.33
C PHE A 358 11.33 -5.01 3.84
N VAL A 359 10.92 -6.00 3.04
CA VAL A 359 11.87 -6.91 2.39
C VAL A 359 12.87 -6.13 1.54
N LEU A 360 12.40 -5.13 0.79
CA LEU A 360 13.29 -4.28 -0.01
C LEU A 360 14.23 -3.44 0.85
N LEU A 361 13.74 -2.83 1.95
CA LEU A 361 14.57 -2.03 2.86
C LEU A 361 15.52 -2.86 3.73
N ASP A 362 15.22 -4.14 3.95
CA ASP A 362 16.04 -5.07 4.72
C ASP A 362 17.08 -5.77 3.84
N GLN A 363 17.07 -5.54 2.52
CA GLN A 363 18.04 -6.12 1.62
C GLN A 363 19.45 -5.66 1.99
N THR A 364 20.38 -6.60 2.10
CA THR A 364 21.76 -6.28 2.45
C THR A 364 22.46 -5.61 1.29
N VAL A 365 23.14 -4.49 1.57
CA VAL A 365 24.09 -3.89 0.64
C VAL A 365 25.34 -4.76 0.59
N GLU A 366 25.47 -5.54 -0.49
CA GLU A 366 26.56 -6.50 -0.70
C GLU A 366 27.90 -5.80 -0.93
N ILE A 367 27.93 -4.85 -1.86
CA ILE A 367 29.14 -4.15 -2.29
C ILE A 367 29.29 -2.87 -1.44
N LYS A 368 30.19 -2.93 -0.46
CA LYS A 368 30.52 -1.81 0.42
C LYS A 368 32.01 -1.71 0.66
N ASP A 369 32.47 -0.50 1.01
CA ASP A 369 33.83 -0.28 1.46
C ASP A 369 34.11 -1.12 2.71
N VAL A 370 35.26 -1.79 2.73
CA VAL A 370 35.72 -2.48 3.94
C VAL A 370 36.02 -1.47 5.05
N PRO A 371 35.82 -1.82 6.34
CA PRO A 371 36.16 -0.92 7.43
C PRO A 371 37.64 -0.50 7.36
N GLY A 372 37.88 0.80 7.20
CA GLY A 372 39.23 1.35 7.05
C GLY A 372 39.76 1.42 5.61
N ALA A 373 38.91 1.20 4.60
CA ALA A 373 39.26 1.39 3.19
C ALA A 373 39.81 2.80 2.94
N ARG A 374 40.98 2.84 2.31
CA ARG A 374 41.66 4.10 1.98
C ARG A 374 41.23 4.58 0.58
N PRO A 375 41.18 5.90 0.35
CA PRO A 375 40.98 6.41 -1.00
C PRO A 375 42.15 5.94 -1.87
N LEU A 376 41.83 5.46 -3.08
CA LEU A 376 42.81 5.10 -4.08
C LEU A 376 43.52 6.39 -4.55
N PRO A 377 44.87 6.45 -4.54
CA PRO A 377 45.59 7.58 -5.10
C PRO A 377 45.42 7.65 -6.62
N GLU A 378 45.93 8.70 -7.24
CA GLU A 378 46.01 8.78 -8.70
C GLU A 378 46.90 7.64 -9.23
N VAL A 379 46.36 6.86 -10.17
CA VAL A 379 46.98 5.65 -10.71
C VAL A 379 47.43 5.86 -12.16
N GLN A 380 48.51 5.20 -12.54
CA GLN A 380 49.00 5.14 -13.92
C GLN A 380 48.24 4.10 -14.77
N GLY A 381 47.53 3.17 -14.15
CA GLY A 381 46.62 2.24 -14.83
C GLY A 381 47.20 0.86 -15.10
N HIS A 382 48.15 0.39 -14.28
CA HIS A 382 48.65 -0.98 -14.30
C HIS A 382 47.64 -1.93 -13.65
N LEU A 383 46.96 -2.74 -14.47
CA LEU A 383 45.92 -3.67 -14.01
C LEU A 383 46.44 -5.10 -14.01
N ARG A 384 46.22 -5.83 -12.92
CA ARG A 384 46.59 -7.25 -12.83
C ARG A 384 45.47 -8.09 -12.23
N PHE A 385 45.11 -9.16 -12.95
CA PHE A 385 44.26 -10.25 -12.49
C PHE A 385 45.13 -11.43 -12.08
N GLU A 386 44.89 -12.00 -10.90
CA GLU A 386 45.65 -13.13 -10.38
C GLU A 386 44.73 -14.24 -9.90
N GLN A 387 44.70 -15.34 -10.65
CA GLN A 387 43.93 -16.56 -10.37
C GLN A 387 42.46 -16.26 -10.01
N VAL A 388 41.83 -15.38 -10.79
CA VAL A 388 40.48 -14.91 -10.50
C VAL A 388 39.44 -15.94 -10.91
N ASP A 389 38.64 -16.35 -9.94
CA ASP A 389 37.43 -17.14 -10.14
C ASP A 389 36.20 -16.28 -9.86
N PHE A 390 35.20 -16.38 -10.74
CA PHE A 390 33.97 -15.62 -10.60
C PHE A 390 32.70 -16.39 -10.96
N SER A 391 31.63 -16.17 -10.20
CA SER A 391 30.25 -16.61 -10.48
C SER A 391 29.24 -15.51 -10.11
N TYR A 392 28.17 -15.34 -10.90
CA TYR A 392 27.11 -14.37 -10.60
C TYR A 392 26.16 -14.85 -9.49
N ASP A 393 25.84 -16.14 -9.45
CA ASP A 393 24.85 -16.74 -8.55
C ASP A 393 25.45 -17.73 -7.55
N GLY A 394 26.78 -17.89 -7.57
CA GLY A 394 27.51 -18.86 -6.75
C GLY A 394 27.31 -20.32 -7.16
N GLN A 395 26.49 -20.59 -8.18
CA GLN A 395 26.18 -21.93 -8.67
C GLN A 395 27.00 -22.23 -9.92
N ARG A 396 26.94 -21.33 -10.91
CA ARG A 396 27.63 -21.50 -12.18
C ARG A 396 28.83 -20.57 -12.27
N GLN A 397 30.01 -21.17 -12.24
CA GLN A 397 31.25 -20.43 -12.41
C GLN A 397 31.40 -19.97 -13.87
N VAL A 398 31.79 -18.71 -14.04
CA VAL A 398 31.92 -18.00 -15.33
C VAL A 398 33.39 -17.75 -15.65
N LEU A 399 34.21 -17.41 -14.65
CA LEU A 399 35.66 -17.25 -14.79
C LEU A 399 36.37 -18.31 -13.95
N HIS A 400 37.42 -18.90 -14.53
CA HIS A 400 38.20 -19.99 -13.93
C HIS A 400 39.69 -19.64 -13.92
N GLY A 401 40.26 -19.33 -12.76
CA GLY A 401 41.69 -19.09 -12.56
C GLY A 401 42.30 -18.01 -13.46
N VAL A 402 41.52 -17.00 -13.87
CA VAL A 402 41.94 -16.02 -14.88
C VAL A 402 43.11 -15.18 -14.35
N SER A 403 44.22 -15.17 -15.09
CA SER A 403 45.42 -14.41 -14.75
C SER A 403 45.97 -13.68 -15.98
N PHE A 404 46.08 -12.37 -15.91
CA PHE A 404 46.70 -11.54 -16.94
C PHE A 404 47.10 -10.18 -16.37
N GLU A 405 47.88 -9.42 -17.13
CA GLU A 405 48.34 -8.09 -16.78
C GLU A 405 48.15 -7.15 -17.97
N ALA A 406 47.73 -5.91 -17.70
CA ALA A 406 47.68 -4.80 -18.64
C ALA A 406 48.56 -3.66 -18.12
N ARG A 407 49.55 -3.23 -18.89
CA ARG A 407 50.48 -2.17 -18.48
C ARG A 407 49.86 -0.79 -18.65
N ALA A 408 50.38 0.18 -17.90
CA ALA A 408 49.98 1.58 -18.06
C ALA A 408 50.13 2.04 -19.52
N GLY A 409 49.06 2.57 -20.10
CA GLY A 409 48.99 3.01 -21.50
C GLY A 409 48.83 1.89 -22.54
N GLU A 410 48.77 0.62 -22.13
CA GLU A 410 48.59 -0.51 -23.04
C GLU A 410 47.11 -0.69 -23.41
N VAL A 411 46.84 -0.98 -24.68
CA VAL A 411 45.50 -1.35 -25.16
C VAL A 411 45.38 -2.86 -25.21
N VAL A 412 44.58 -3.44 -24.32
CA VAL A 412 44.32 -4.88 -24.25
C VAL A 412 42.98 -5.22 -24.87
N ALA A 413 42.97 -6.14 -25.84
CA ALA A 413 41.76 -6.63 -26.49
C ALA A 413 41.34 -8.00 -25.93
N LEU A 414 40.13 -8.08 -25.37
CA LEU A 414 39.51 -9.35 -24.94
C LEU A 414 38.75 -9.97 -26.10
N VAL A 415 39.24 -11.10 -26.62
CA VAL A 415 38.65 -11.80 -27.79
C VAL A 415 38.19 -13.19 -27.41
N GLY A 416 37.04 -13.62 -27.94
CA GLY A 416 36.49 -14.95 -27.71
C GLY A 416 35.01 -15.05 -28.07
N PRO A 417 34.44 -16.27 -28.13
CA PRO A 417 33.03 -16.48 -28.46
C PRO A 417 32.08 -15.84 -27.45
N SER A 418 30.80 -15.70 -27.81
CA SER A 418 29.77 -15.24 -26.85
C SER A 418 29.74 -16.16 -25.62
N GLY A 419 29.57 -15.60 -24.43
CA GLY A 419 29.61 -16.34 -23.17
C GLY A 419 31.01 -16.63 -22.61
N ALA A 420 32.10 -16.28 -23.30
CA ALA A 420 33.47 -16.50 -22.81
C ALA A 420 33.91 -15.61 -21.60
N GLY A 421 32.99 -14.87 -20.98
CA GLY A 421 33.30 -14.05 -19.80
C GLY A 421 33.91 -12.66 -20.07
N LYS A 422 34.01 -12.22 -21.33
CA LYS A 422 34.59 -10.90 -21.71
C LYS A 422 33.92 -9.72 -20.97
N THR A 423 32.60 -9.65 -21.04
CA THR A 423 31.80 -8.61 -20.34
C THR A 423 31.93 -8.74 -18.82
N THR A 424 32.04 -9.96 -18.31
CA THR A 424 32.26 -10.22 -16.88
C THR A 424 33.59 -9.64 -16.40
N ILE A 425 34.69 -9.85 -17.15
CA ILE A 425 35.99 -9.25 -16.81
C ILE A 425 35.87 -7.72 -16.75
N ALA A 426 35.24 -7.10 -17.75
CA ALA A 426 35.03 -5.65 -17.77
C ALA A 426 34.21 -5.14 -16.56
N ASN A 427 33.20 -5.91 -16.12
CA ASN A 427 32.36 -5.56 -14.96
C ASN A 427 33.06 -5.72 -13.60
N LEU A 428 34.10 -6.56 -13.52
CA LEU A 428 34.87 -6.77 -12.28
C LEU A 428 35.86 -5.63 -11.99
N ILE A 429 36.38 -4.95 -13.02
CA ILE A 429 37.34 -3.85 -12.88
C ILE A 429 36.78 -2.68 -12.04
N PRO A 430 35.59 -2.11 -12.33
CA PRO A 430 34.97 -1.07 -11.50
C PRO A 430 34.31 -1.62 -10.22
N ARG A 431 34.52 -2.91 -9.93
CA ARG A 431 33.95 -3.63 -8.81
C ARG A 431 32.42 -3.50 -8.76
N PHE A 432 31.75 -3.85 -9.86
CA PHE A 432 30.28 -4.01 -9.85
C PHE A 432 29.86 -5.32 -9.17
N PHE A 433 30.77 -6.29 -9.16
CA PHE A 433 30.65 -7.57 -8.47
C PHE A 433 31.96 -7.85 -7.73
N ASP A 434 31.88 -8.55 -6.59
CA ASP A 434 33.04 -9.06 -5.87
C ASP A 434 33.41 -10.47 -6.36
N ILE A 435 34.70 -10.76 -6.38
CA ILE A 435 35.24 -12.07 -6.78
C ILE A 435 35.14 -13.09 -5.65
N GLN A 436 35.05 -14.39 -5.99
CA GLN A 436 35.04 -15.47 -5.00
C GLN A 436 36.45 -15.90 -4.59
N LEU A 437 37.39 -15.93 -5.53
CA LEU A 437 38.78 -16.38 -5.34
C LEU A 437 39.73 -15.57 -6.23
N GLY A 438 40.98 -15.44 -5.79
CA GLY A 438 42.02 -14.66 -6.47
C GLY A 438 42.11 -13.21 -5.98
N ARG A 439 42.78 -12.36 -6.77
CA ARG A 439 42.85 -10.90 -6.53
C ARG A 439 42.91 -10.09 -7.81
N ILE A 440 42.37 -8.89 -7.76
CA ILE A 440 42.50 -7.88 -8.83
C ILE A 440 43.18 -6.66 -8.23
N THR A 441 44.26 -6.20 -8.85
CA THR A 441 45.03 -5.05 -8.38
C THR A 441 45.15 -3.98 -9.45
N LEU A 442 45.14 -2.72 -9.03
CA LEU A 442 45.38 -1.55 -9.85
C LEU A 442 46.56 -0.77 -9.25
N ASP A 443 47.66 -0.66 -9.97
CA ASP A 443 48.97 -0.16 -9.51
C ASP A 443 49.44 -0.84 -8.20
N GLY A 444 49.14 -2.13 -8.07
CA GLY A 444 49.44 -2.93 -6.88
C GLY A 444 48.48 -2.75 -5.70
N PHE A 445 47.51 -1.83 -5.78
CA PHE A 445 46.44 -1.72 -4.80
C PHE A 445 45.33 -2.73 -5.09
N ASP A 446 44.97 -3.56 -4.12
CA ASP A 446 43.83 -4.46 -4.23
C ASP A 446 42.52 -3.66 -4.29
N ILE A 447 41.75 -3.83 -5.36
CA ILE A 447 40.50 -3.08 -5.60
C ILE A 447 39.43 -3.39 -4.53
N SER A 448 39.54 -4.51 -3.82
CA SER A 448 38.63 -4.87 -2.73
C SER A 448 38.87 -4.06 -1.44
N GLN A 449 40.08 -3.50 -1.29
CA GLN A 449 40.54 -2.82 -0.07
C GLN A 449 40.49 -1.28 -0.15
N VAL A 450 40.18 -0.73 -1.32
CA VAL A 450 40.09 0.72 -1.56
C VAL A 450 38.64 1.19 -1.58
N GLN A 451 38.44 2.50 -1.43
CA GLN A 451 37.11 3.09 -1.51
C GLN A 451 36.55 2.99 -2.93
N ILE A 452 35.34 2.44 -3.07
CA ILE A 452 34.67 2.20 -4.35
C ILE A 452 34.53 3.51 -5.15
N LYS A 453 34.23 4.62 -4.47
CA LYS A 453 34.11 5.94 -5.11
C LYS A 453 35.43 6.34 -5.79
N SER A 454 36.54 6.29 -5.07
CA SER A 454 37.86 6.64 -5.61
C SER A 454 38.33 5.70 -6.72
N LEU A 455 37.96 4.41 -6.66
CA LEU A 455 38.25 3.45 -7.73
C LEU A 455 37.51 3.83 -9.01
N ARG A 456 36.20 4.10 -8.92
CA ARG A 456 35.35 4.39 -10.07
C ARG A 456 35.63 5.76 -10.69
N GLU A 457 36.11 6.73 -9.92
CA GLU A 457 36.56 8.03 -10.45
C GLU A 457 37.79 7.92 -11.37
N GLN A 458 38.58 6.84 -11.27
CA GLN A 458 39.75 6.57 -12.11
C GLN A 458 39.42 5.71 -13.35
N ILE A 459 38.18 5.24 -13.50
CA ILE A 459 37.78 4.28 -14.55
C ILE A 459 36.70 4.90 -15.44
N GLY A 460 36.99 5.01 -16.74
CA GLY A 460 36.00 5.31 -17.78
C GLY A 460 35.34 4.04 -18.32
N ILE A 461 34.03 4.08 -18.54
CA ILE A 461 33.27 2.97 -19.15
C ILE A 461 32.45 3.51 -20.32
N VAL A 462 32.51 2.80 -21.46
CA VAL A 462 31.64 3.04 -22.62
C VAL A 462 30.85 1.76 -22.89
N LEU A 463 29.52 1.87 -22.87
CA LEU A 463 28.62 0.74 -23.08
C LEU A 463 28.41 0.49 -24.58
N GLN A 464 28.14 -0.77 -24.95
CA GLN A 464 27.84 -1.15 -26.33
C GLN A 464 26.57 -0.43 -26.85
N GLU A 465 25.55 -0.32 -26.01
CA GLU A 465 24.36 0.49 -26.25
C GLU A 465 24.36 1.65 -25.25
N PRO A 466 24.66 2.88 -25.67
CA PRO A 466 24.68 4.02 -24.77
C PRO A 466 23.26 4.32 -24.28
N VAL A 467 23.11 4.42 -22.96
CA VAL A 467 21.86 4.84 -22.32
C VAL A 467 21.95 6.34 -22.05
N LEU A 468 21.04 7.11 -22.62
CA LEU A 468 20.91 8.55 -22.37
C LEU A 468 19.81 8.81 -21.36
N PHE A 469 20.04 9.75 -20.46
CA PHE A 469 19.00 10.26 -19.59
C PHE A 469 18.14 11.28 -20.33
N SER A 470 16.87 11.41 -19.93
CA SER A 470 15.95 12.44 -20.40
C SER A 470 16.40 13.83 -19.94
N ALA A 471 17.43 14.35 -20.58
CA ALA A 471 18.11 15.60 -20.30
C ALA A 471 18.73 16.13 -21.62
N THR A 472 19.29 17.33 -21.60
CA THR A 472 20.02 17.88 -22.75
C THR A 472 21.28 17.08 -23.05
N ILE A 473 21.81 17.20 -24.28
CA ILE A 473 23.10 16.59 -24.66
C ILE A 473 24.21 17.08 -23.72
N ARG A 474 24.22 18.39 -23.42
CA ARG A 474 25.16 19.01 -22.48
C ARG A 474 25.12 18.34 -21.11
N GLU A 475 23.93 18.12 -20.55
CA GLU A 475 23.76 17.49 -19.24
C GLU A 475 24.19 16.02 -19.24
N ASN A 476 23.95 15.30 -20.34
CA ASN A 476 24.43 13.93 -20.50
C ASN A 476 25.97 13.87 -20.56
N ILE A 477 26.63 14.78 -21.29
CA ILE A 477 28.11 14.87 -21.31
C ILE A 477 28.65 15.24 -19.92
N ALA A 478 28.01 16.20 -19.25
CA ALA A 478 28.41 16.64 -17.91
C ALA A 478 28.14 15.58 -16.81
N TYR A 479 27.43 14.49 -17.10
CA TYR A 479 27.13 13.47 -16.10
C TYR A 479 28.39 12.83 -15.49
N GLY A 480 29.48 12.70 -16.27
CA GLY A 480 30.78 12.21 -15.77
C GLY A 480 31.50 13.19 -14.85
N LYS A 481 31.20 14.49 -14.95
CA LYS A 481 31.76 15.56 -14.10
C LYS A 481 30.72 16.68 -13.94
N LEU A 482 29.87 16.57 -12.91
CA LEU A 482 28.72 17.46 -12.70
C LEU A 482 29.06 18.96 -12.58
N GLY A 483 30.33 19.30 -12.34
CA GLY A 483 30.83 20.68 -12.29
C GLY A 483 31.64 21.11 -13.51
N ALA A 484 31.54 20.41 -14.64
CA ALA A 484 32.30 20.74 -15.85
C ALA A 484 31.87 22.10 -16.43
N THR A 485 32.86 22.88 -16.87
CA THR A 485 32.59 24.18 -17.51
C THR A 485 32.04 23.99 -18.94
N PRO A 486 31.28 24.95 -19.48
CA PRO A 486 30.82 24.89 -20.88
C PRO A 486 31.97 24.69 -21.89
N GLU A 487 33.12 25.29 -21.61
CA GLU A 487 34.33 25.17 -22.43
C GLU A 487 34.90 23.75 -22.41
N GLU A 488 34.96 23.12 -21.23
CA GLU A 488 35.37 21.71 -21.09
C GLU A 488 34.42 20.78 -21.86
N ILE A 489 33.10 21.01 -21.74
CA ILE A 489 32.08 20.19 -22.42
C ILE A 489 32.22 20.31 -23.94
N ASN A 490 32.38 21.52 -24.47
CA ASN A 490 32.56 21.75 -25.90
C ASN A 490 33.87 21.14 -26.43
N ALA A 491 34.94 21.17 -25.64
CA ALA A 491 36.21 20.56 -26.02
C ALA A 491 36.08 19.03 -26.14
N VAL A 492 35.40 18.38 -25.19
CA VAL A 492 35.15 16.93 -25.24
C VAL A 492 34.21 16.56 -26.38
N ALA A 493 33.15 17.33 -26.62
CA ALA A 493 32.23 17.11 -27.75
C ALA A 493 32.97 17.13 -29.10
N ARG A 494 33.84 18.14 -29.32
CA ARG A 494 34.67 18.21 -30.52
C ARG A 494 35.66 17.04 -30.62
N ALA A 495 36.31 16.67 -29.52
CA ALA A 495 37.24 15.54 -29.51
C ALA A 495 36.54 14.20 -29.83
N ALA A 496 35.27 14.07 -29.47
CA ALA A 496 34.43 12.91 -29.77
C ALA A 496 33.70 12.98 -31.12
N ASN A 497 33.87 14.06 -31.90
CA ASN A 497 33.10 14.36 -33.12
C ASN A 497 31.57 14.34 -32.89
N ALA A 498 31.14 14.95 -31.79
CA ALA A 498 29.75 15.03 -31.33
C ALA A 498 29.30 16.47 -31.07
N ASP A 499 29.95 17.44 -31.72
CA ASP A 499 29.76 18.89 -31.58
C ASP A 499 28.53 19.47 -32.32
#